data_AF-A0AAW2Q1S6-F1
#
_entry.id   AF-A0AAW2Q1S6-F1
#
_cell.length_a   1.000
_cell.length_b   1.000
_cell.length_c   1.000
_cell.angle_alpha   90.00
_cell.angle_beta   90.00
_cell.angle_gamma   90.00
#
_symmetry.space_group_name_H-M   'P 1'
#
loop_
_entity.id
_entity.type
_entity.pdbx_description
1 polymer ?
#
loop_
_entity_poly.entity_id
_entity_poly.type
_entity_poly.pdbx_seq_one_letter_code
_entity_poly.pdbx_strand_id
1 'polypeptide(L)'
;MDSAMGPANITANINFISMLNGSSFKSWKENLEIVLRVMNLDLALKEDSPPALTDKSTSVEKREKEKVCKIEPYVRNDYEEEHLRSTQRHNV
;
A
#
# COMPACT_ATOMS: atom_id res chain seq x y z
N MET A 1 16.79 -8.18 -4.93
CA MET A 1 16.27 -9.04 -3.84
C MET A 1 14.81 -8.66 -3.63
N ASP A 2 13.98 -9.07 -4.56
CA ASP A 2 12.52 -9.08 -4.50
C ASP A 2 12.11 -10.54 -4.20
N SER A 3 12.51 -11.02 -3.03
CA SER A 3 11.94 -12.26 -2.51
C SER A 3 10.49 -11.95 -2.20
N ALA A 4 9.57 -12.49 -3.01
CA ALA A 4 8.17 -12.60 -2.64
C ALA A 4 8.12 -13.04 -1.17
N MET A 5 7.47 -12.22 -0.34
CA MET A 5 7.31 -12.42 1.10
C MET A 5 6.76 -13.84 1.30
N GLY A 6 7.64 -14.78 1.64
CA GLY A 6 7.23 -16.17 1.83
C GLY A 6 6.18 -16.27 2.93
N PRO A 7 5.36 -17.32 2.95
CA PRO A 7 4.31 -17.49 3.97
C PRO A 7 4.87 -17.36 5.40
N ALA A 8 6.12 -17.78 5.64
CA ALA A 8 6.81 -17.60 6.92
C ALA A 8 7.02 -16.13 7.31
N ASN A 9 7.32 -15.25 6.37
CA ASN A 9 7.51 -13.82 6.62
C ASN A 9 6.18 -13.13 6.93
N ILE A 10 5.09 -13.54 6.25
CA ILE A 10 3.73 -13.06 6.54
C ILE A 10 3.34 -13.45 7.97
N THR A 11 3.54 -14.71 8.36
CA THR A 11 3.25 -15.17 9.73
C THR A 11 4.08 -14.44 10.78
N ALA A 12 5.38 -14.24 10.53
CA ALA A 12 6.26 -13.53 11.46
C ALA A 12 5.81 -12.06 11.69
N ASN A 13 5.40 -11.37 10.62
CA ASN A 13 4.91 -9.99 10.70
C ASN A 13 3.56 -9.90 11.44
N ILE A 14 2.66 -10.86 11.23
CA ILE A 14 1.36 -10.89 11.93
C ILE A 14 1.57 -11.12 13.44
N ASN A 15 2.50 -11.98 13.82
CA ASN A 15 2.81 -12.25 15.23
C ASN A 15 3.40 -11.03 15.97
N PHE A 16 3.89 -10.02 15.25
CA PHE A 16 4.38 -8.77 15.83
C PHE A 16 3.24 -7.83 16.25
N ILE A 17 2.04 -8.05 15.73
CA ILE A 17 0.85 -7.28 16.10
C ILE A 17 0.24 -7.91 17.35
N SER A 18 0.43 -7.24 18.49
CA SER A 18 -0.20 -7.65 19.75
C SER A 18 -1.72 -7.68 19.62
N MET A 19 -2.43 -8.56 20.33
CA MET A 19 -3.89 -8.53 20.35
C MET A 19 -4.42 -7.19 20.88
N LEU A 20 -5.43 -6.62 20.19
CA LEU A 20 -6.05 -5.37 20.61
C LEU A 20 -6.72 -5.57 21.97
N ASN A 21 -6.26 -4.83 22.97
CA ASN A 21 -6.90 -4.75 24.28
C ASN A 21 -7.17 -3.29 24.61
N GLY A 22 -8.00 -3.04 25.64
CA GLY A 22 -8.46 -1.69 25.98
C GLY A 22 -7.35 -0.69 26.36
N SER A 23 -6.14 -1.16 26.70
CA SER A 23 -5.01 -0.30 27.08
C SER A 23 -3.89 -0.23 26.04
N SER A 24 -3.89 -1.12 25.04
CA SER A 24 -2.79 -1.26 24.07
C SER A 24 -3.03 -0.58 22.72
N PHE A 25 -4.14 0.15 22.53
CA PHE A 25 -4.52 0.73 21.24
C PHE A 25 -3.38 1.48 20.53
N LYS A 26 -2.64 2.31 21.28
CA LYS A 26 -1.51 3.07 20.73
C LYS A 26 -0.44 2.13 20.14
N SER A 27 0.05 1.18 20.94
CA SER A 27 1.08 0.23 20.52
C SER A 27 0.60 -0.75 19.45
N TRP A 28 -0.68 -1.16 19.51
CA TRP A 28 -1.32 -1.98 18.48
C TRP A 28 -1.34 -1.26 17.13
N LYS A 29 -1.74 0.02 17.13
CA LYS A 29 -1.79 0.85 15.93
C LYS A 29 -0.41 1.07 15.33
N GLU A 30 0.58 1.38 16.16
CA GLU A 30 1.98 1.56 15.73
C GLU A 30 2.53 0.28 15.08
N ASN A 31 2.33 -0.89 15.69
CA ASN A 31 2.79 -2.16 15.14
C ASN A 31 2.09 -2.51 13.81
N LEU A 32 0.79 -2.23 13.69
CA LEU A 32 0.05 -2.42 12.45
C LEU A 32 0.58 -1.54 11.31
N GLU A 33 0.80 -0.26 11.58
CA GLU A 33 1.32 0.66 10.55
C GLU A 33 2.70 0.24 10.06
N ILE A 34 3.58 -0.26 10.95
CA ILE A 34 4.90 -0.78 10.58
C ILE A 34 4.77 -1.99 9.67
N VAL A 35 3.95 -2.97 10.05
CA VAL A 35 3.74 -4.20 9.28
C VAL A 35 3.18 -3.88 7.90
N LEU A 36 2.22 -2.95 7.80
CA LEU A 36 1.65 -2.55 6.52
C LEU A 36 2.66 -1.86 5.61
N ARG A 37 3.53 -0.98 6.15
CA ARG A 37 4.62 -0.37 5.38
C ARG A 37 5.65 -1.39 4.92
N VAL A 38 6.02 -2.36 5.76
CA VAL A 38 6.95 -3.44 5.39
C VAL A 38 6.39 -4.33 4.28
N MET A 39 5.06 -4.48 4.23
CA MET A 39 4.37 -5.24 3.19
C MET A 39 3.97 -4.40 1.96
N ASN A 40 4.32 -3.10 1.90
CA ASN A 40 3.81 -2.15 0.89
C ASN A 40 2.26 -2.14 0.78
N LEU A 41 1.56 -2.43 1.87
CA LEU A 41 0.10 -2.39 1.97
C LEU A 41 -0.41 -1.05 2.53
N ASP A 42 0.51 -0.15 2.90
CA ASP A 42 0.20 1.18 3.42
C ASP A 42 -0.31 2.15 2.33
N LEU A 43 -0.12 1.80 1.04
CA LEU A 43 -0.64 2.59 -0.08
C LEU A 43 -2.18 2.70 -0.04
N ALA A 44 -2.88 1.67 0.42
CA ALA A 44 -4.34 1.66 0.56
C ALA A 44 -4.84 2.43 1.80
N LEU A 45 -3.94 2.78 2.73
CA LEU A 45 -4.24 3.58 3.92
C LEU A 45 -3.98 5.07 3.71
N LYS A 46 -3.16 5.41 2.71
CA LYS A 46 -2.88 6.81 2.35
C LYS A 46 -3.92 7.26 1.33
N GLU A 47 -4.87 8.01 1.87
CA GLU A 47 -5.83 8.88 1.19
C GLU A 47 -7.13 8.21 0.75
N ASP A 48 -8.23 8.68 1.35
CA ASP A 48 -9.56 8.52 0.79
C ASP A 48 -9.49 8.94 -0.69
N SER A 49 -10.05 8.13 -1.59
CA SER A 49 -10.18 8.50 -3.00
C SER A 49 -10.65 9.96 -3.06
N PRO A 50 -9.93 10.86 -3.77
CA PRO A 50 -10.30 12.26 -3.81
C PRO A 50 -11.77 12.35 -4.25
N PRO A 51 -12.60 13.16 -3.56
CA PRO A 51 -14.02 13.23 -3.84
C PRO A 51 -14.29 13.47 -5.32
N ALA A 52 -15.41 12.95 -5.82
CA ALA A 52 -15.81 13.21 -7.20
C ALA A 52 -15.78 14.72 -7.47
N LEU A 53 -15.14 15.13 -8.57
CA LEU A 53 -15.09 16.55 -8.91
C LEU A 53 -16.51 16.99 -9.19
N THR A 54 -16.91 18.07 -8.53
CA THR A 54 -18.18 18.75 -8.81
C THR A 54 -17.87 20.08 -9.51
N ASP A 55 -18.86 20.73 -10.11
CA ASP A 55 -18.67 22.04 -10.76
C ASP A 55 -18.12 23.12 -9.80
N LYS A 56 -18.25 22.89 -8.49
CA LYS A 56 -17.71 23.76 -7.42
C LYS A 56 -16.31 23.40 -6.97
N SER A 57 -15.70 22.32 -7.45
CA SER A 57 -14.34 21.93 -7.06
C SER A 57 -13.33 23.01 -7.45
N THR A 58 -12.45 23.32 -6.51
CA THR A 58 -11.40 24.31 -6.69
C THR A 58 -10.38 23.85 -7.74
N SER A 59 -9.65 24.80 -8.32
CA SER A 59 -8.58 24.49 -9.28
C SER A 59 -7.50 23.59 -8.69
N VAL A 60 -7.27 23.67 -7.38
CA VAL A 60 -6.31 22.83 -6.65
C VAL A 60 -6.79 21.39 -6.57
N GLU A 61 -8.04 21.15 -6.14
CA GLU A 61 -8.62 19.81 -6.06
C GLU A 61 -8.69 19.11 -7.43
N LYS A 62 -9.00 19.85 -8.50
CA LYS A 62 -8.98 19.34 -9.87
C LYS A 62 -7.58 18.86 -10.28
N ARG A 63 -6.54 19.63 -9.91
CA ARG A 63 -5.15 19.31 -10.22
C ARG A 63 -4.64 18.13 -9.42
N GLU A 64 -4.99 18.02 -8.13
CA GLU A 64 -4.61 16.88 -7.30
C GLU A 64 -5.26 15.59 -7.81
N LYS A 65 -6.56 15.60 -8.13
CA LYS A 65 -7.21 14.43 -8.74
C LYS A 65 -6.60 14.03 -10.09
N GLU A 66 -6.22 15.01 -10.91
CA GLU A 66 -5.56 14.75 -12.19
C GLU A 66 -4.18 14.11 -12.01
N LYS A 67 -3.38 14.56 -11.02
CA LYS A 67 -2.10 13.93 -10.70
C LYS A 67 -2.29 12.49 -10.24
N VAL A 68 -3.22 12.24 -9.31
CA VAL A 68 -3.53 10.90 -8.81
C VAL A 68 -3.97 9.98 -9.95
N CYS A 69 -4.86 10.46 -10.83
CA CYS A 69 -5.34 9.71 -12.00
C CYS A 69 -4.23 9.42 -13.03
N LYS A 70 -3.24 10.30 -13.17
CA LYS A 70 -2.09 10.09 -14.08
C LYS A 70 -1.04 9.15 -13.50
N ILE A 71 -0.88 9.14 -12.17
CA ILE A 71 0.09 8.29 -11.47
C ILE A 71 -0.43 6.85 -11.38
N GLU A 72 -1.74 6.65 -11.18
CA GLU A 72 -2.37 5.33 -11.02
C GLU A 72 -2.01 4.31 -12.13
N PRO A 73 -2.13 4.62 -13.44
CA PRO A 73 -1.78 3.68 -14.50
C PRO A 73 -0.27 3.45 -14.63
N TYR A 74 0.57 4.44 -14.28
CA TYR A 74 2.03 4.26 -14.29
C TYR A 74 2.46 3.30 -13.19
N VAL A 75 1.95 3.51 -11.97
CA VAL A 75 2.17 2.65 -10.81
C VAL A 75 1.65 1.23 -11.06
N ARG A 76 0.46 1.08 -11.65
CA ARG A 76 -0.10 -0.23 -12.02
C ARG A 76 0.76 -0.98 -13.03
N ASN A 77 1.29 -0.31 -14.05
CA ASN A 77 2.15 -0.93 -15.06
C ASN A 77 3.52 -1.33 -14.50
N ASP A 78 4.10 -0.51 -13.60
CA ASP A 78 5.38 -0.81 -12.96
C ASP A 78 5.31 -2.11 -12.14
N TYR A 79 4.20 -2.36 -11.44
CA TYR A 79 3.99 -3.60 -10.70
C TYR A 79 3.83 -4.83 -11.60
N GLU A 80 3.10 -4.71 -12.71
CA GLU A 80 2.90 -5.81 -13.66
C GLU A 80 4.21 -6.16 -14.39
N GLU A 81 5.00 -5.16 -14.78
CA GLU A 81 6.32 -5.32 -15.39
C GLU A 81 7.34 -5.95 -14.42
N GLU A 82 7.34 -5.52 -13.16
CA GLU A 82 8.17 -6.12 -12.12
C GLU A 82 7.75 -7.58 -11.88
N HIS A 83 6.46 -7.86 -11.76
CA HIS A 83 5.92 -9.21 -11.56
C HIS A 83 6.29 -10.17 -12.70
N LEU A 84 6.23 -9.70 -13.96
CA LEU A 84 6.64 -10.47 -15.13
C LEU A 84 8.16 -10.74 -15.12
N ARG A 85 8.97 -9.74 -14.79
CA ARG A 85 10.43 -9.87 -14.67
C ARG A 85 10.85 -10.80 -13.54
N SER A 86 10.12 -10.85 -12.44
CA SER A 86 10.38 -11.77 -11.32
C SER A 86 10.01 -13.21 -11.68
N THR A 87 8.92 -13.40 -12.41
CA THR A 87 8.50 -14.73 -12.91
C THR A 87 9.51 -15.31 -13.91
N GLN A 88 10.02 -14.49 -14.84
CA GLN A 88 11.05 -14.95 -15.79
C GLN A 88 12.38 -15.30 -15.10
N ARG A 89 12.77 -14.57 -14.05
CA ARG A 89 13.99 -14.84 -13.26
C ARG A 89 13.91 -16.12 -12.42
N HIS A 90 12.71 -16.60 -12.09
CA HIS A 90 12.51 -17.81 -11.27
C HIS A 90 12.44 -19.10 -12.10
N ASN A 91 12.29 -18.99 -13.41
CA ASN A 91 12.17 -20.13 -14.34
C ASN A 91 13.50 -20.50 -15.05
N VAL A 92 14.63 -19.96 -14.58
CA VAL A 92 16.00 -20.27 -15.04
C VAL A 92 16.78 -20.86 -13.87
#